data_AF-A0A7S3XE81-F1
#
_entry.id   AF-A0A7S3XE81-F1
#
_cell.length_a   1.000
_cell.length_b   1.000
_cell.length_c   1.000
_cell.angle_alpha   90.00
_cell.angle_beta   90.00
_cell.angle_gamma   90.00
#
_symmetry.space_group_name_H-M   'P 1'
#
loop_
_entity.id
_entity.type
_entity.pdbx_description
1 polymer ?
#
loop_
_entity_poly.entity_id
_entity_poly.type
_entity_poly.pdbx_seq_one_letter_code
_entity_poly.pdbx_strand_id
1 'polypeptide(L)'
;PILGQVASRTTHLRLHTRSWRQCKCASHPGDQSKFVHVRKRSAHGRRKRTRKSAIAPGVDRTEDTMLIEDFRVESPHVQYGEDYITSEYKYDGTECDIVDGRMVLKPTQTTYQFRTEKKVPKLGVMLVGWGGNNGTTVTAGIIANREGISWRTKDGIKQPNYWGSLTQASTCRVGSFNGEEVFVPFNKLLPMVNPNEVELGGWDISSLNLAESMQRASVLDWDLQRQVAPYMADMQPLPSIYDPDFIAANQEARADNVIKGTKLEQMNKIREDIRNFQKERGVDKVIVLWTANTERFSNVITGFNDTEENLMKAIESDEAEISPSTLFAMACILESVPFINGSPQNTFVPGVIETAVRCKSLIGGDDFKSGQTKMKSVLVDFLVGAGLKPTSIVSYNHLGNNDGFNLSAPQTFRSKEISKSNVVDDMVGSNAILYKPGEHPDHVVVIKYVPYVGDSKRAMDEYTSEIFMGGTNTIVMHNTCEDSLLAAPLILDLVLLAELFTRIELKKDGEPEFYGFHPVASLLSYLTKAPLVKPGTPVVNALAKQRAMLENVMRACIGLAPENCMSIEHKV
;
A
#
# COMPACT_ATOMS: atom_id res chain seq x y z
N PRO A 1 -18.56 47.47 -48.65
CA PRO A 1 -18.75 48.91 -48.98
C PRO A 1 -18.90 49.71 -47.67
N ILE A 2 -17.87 50.38 -47.12
CA ILE A 2 -17.01 51.42 -47.68
C ILE A 2 -15.68 51.40 -46.91
N LEU A 3 -14.58 51.58 -47.66
CA LEU A 3 -13.20 51.78 -47.20
C LEU A 3 -12.95 53.26 -46.86
N GLY A 4 -12.01 53.55 -45.95
CA GLY A 4 -11.50 54.92 -45.75
C GLY A 4 -10.48 55.13 -44.62
N GLN A 5 -9.25 54.65 -44.83
CA GLN A 5 -7.93 55.08 -44.31
C GLN A 5 -7.82 56.08 -43.13
N VAL A 6 -6.99 55.71 -42.12
CA VAL A 6 -5.87 56.54 -41.63
C VAL A 6 -4.68 55.62 -41.28
N ALA A 7 -3.48 56.05 -41.65
CA ALA A 7 -2.26 55.27 -41.71
C ALA A 7 -1.25 55.54 -40.57
N SER A 8 -0.38 54.55 -40.37
CA SER A 8 1.02 54.60 -39.92
C SER A 8 1.35 54.91 -38.45
N ARG A 9 1.98 53.94 -37.78
CA ARG A 9 3.39 54.02 -37.36
C ARG A 9 3.89 52.66 -36.89
N THR A 10 4.85 52.14 -37.65
CA THR A 10 5.59 50.90 -37.41
C THR A 10 6.86 51.26 -36.65
N THR A 11 7.14 50.57 -35.54
CA THR A 11 8.45 50.66 -34.86
C THR A 11 9.09 49.28 -34.83
N HIS A 12 10.21 49.15 -35.53
CA HIS A 12 11.04 47.96 -35.64
C HIS A 12 11.73 47.64 -34.31
N LEU A 13 11.55 46.42 -33.78
CA LEU A 13 12.47 45.82 -32.82
C LEU A 13 13.56 45.04 -33.58
N ARG A 14 14.81 45.47 -33.42
CA ARG A 14 16.01 44.76 -33.93
C ARG A 14 16.32 43.57 -33.02
N LEU A 15 16.35 42.37 -33.60
CA LEU A 15 16.91 41.17 -33.01
C LEU A 15 18.43 41.18 -33.16
N HIS A 16 19.16 41.17 -32.04
CA HIS A 16 20.60 40.91 -32.01
C HIS A 16 20.85 39.40 -32.00
N THR A 17 21.29 38.84 -33.12
CA THR A 17 21.86 37.50 -33.21
C THR A 17 23.35 37.55 -32.89
N ARG A 18 23.79 36.89 -31.82
CA ARG A 18 25.21 36.61 -31.55
C ARG A 18 25.55 35.20 -32.00
N SER A 19 26.56 35.12 -32.86
CA SER A 19 27.10 33.92 -33.48
C SER A 19 27.67 32.94 -32.46
N TRP A 20 27.28 31.67 -32.55
CA TRP A 20 28.00 30.53 -31.99
C TRP A 20 29.11 30.11 -32.95
N ARG A 21 30.37 30.20 -32.49
CA ARG A 21 31.52 29.63 -33.20
C ARG A 21 31.74 28.18 -32.73
N GLN A 22 31.78 27.28 -33.70
CA GLN A 22 32.23 25.90 -33.60
C GLN A 22 33.68 25.83 -33.11
N CYS A 23 33.97 24.94 -32.16
CA CYS A 23 35.33 24.42 -31.94
C CYS A 23 35.36 22.93 -32.28
N LYS A 24 36.28 22.58 -33.16
CA LYS A 24 36.52 21.25 -33.72
C LYS A 24 37.29 20.37 -32.72
N CYS A 25 36.93 19.09 -32.72
CA CYS A 25 37.69 17.99 -32.14
C CYS A 25 39.05 17.80 -32.86
N ALA A 26 40.08 17.44 -32.11
CA ALA A 26 41.27 16.77 -32.62
C ALA A 26 41.77 15.74 -31.60
N SER A 27 41.78 14.49 -32.04
CA SER A 27 42.34 13.29 -31.42
C SER A 27 43.85 13.16 -31.65
N HIS A 28 44.61 12.60 -30.70
CA HIS A 28 45.55 11.48 -30.91
C HIS A 28 46.22 10.97 -29.60
N PRO A 29 46.77 9.72 -29.58
CA PRO A 29 46.86 8.86 -28.40
C PRO A 29 48.30 8.52 -27.93
N GLY A 30 48.39 7.83 -26.78
CA GLY A 30 49.55 7.00 -26.37
C GLY A 30 50.24 7.47 -25.08
N ASP A 31 50.28 6.66 -24.01
CA ASP A 31 51.33 5.64 -23.84
C ASP A 31 51.07 4.76 -22.60
N GLN A 32 51.59 3.54 -22.65
CA GLN A 32 51.45 2.47 -21.67
C GLN A 32 52.54 2.50 -20.58
N SER A 33 52.31 1.65 -19.56
CA SER A 33 53.31 0.97 -18.70
C SER A 33 53.61 1.66 -17.36
N LYS A 34 53.94 1.01 -16.25
CA LYS A 34 53.96 -0.38 -15.76
C LYS A 34 54.42 -0.28 -14.27
N PHE A 35 53.92 -1.18 -13.41
CA PHE A 35 54.64 -1.84 -12.29
C PHE A 35 54.88 -1.13 -10.92
N VAL A 36 54.36 -1.81 -9.88
CA VAL A 36 55.04 -2.32 -8.65
C VAL A 36 54.67 -1.75 -7.27
N HIS A 37 54.17 -2.69 -6.47
CA HIS A 37 54.11 -2.76 -5.01
C HIS A 37 55.42 -2.37 -4.29
N VAL A 38 55.30 -1.59 -3.21
CA VAL A 38 56.14 -1.76 -2.01
C VAL A 38 55.31 -1.56 -0.75
N ARG A 39 55.17 -2.64 0.03
CA ARG A 39 54.80 -2.64 1.45
C ARG A 39 55.94 -2.00 2.26
N LYS A 40 55.61 -1.13 3.22
CA LYS A 40 56.43 -0.95 4.44
C LYS A 40 55.55 -0.80 5.68
N ARG A 41 55.78 -1.73 6.61
CA ARG A 41 55.30 -1.72 8.00
C ARG A 41 55.99 -0.59 8.78
N SER A 42 55.27 0.03 9.70
CA SER A 42 55.84 0.68 10.88
C SER A 42 54.89 0.43 12.05
N ALA A 43 55.41 -0.29 13.05
CA ALA A 43 54.76 -0.53 14.33
C ALA A 43 55.18 0.57 15.30
N HIS A 44 54.24 1.13 16.05
CA HIS A 44 54.50 1.81 17.31
C HIS A 44 53.42 1.45 18.32
N GLY A 45 53.85 0.76 19.38
CA GLY A 45 53.00 0.26 20.45
C GLY A 45 52.54 1.34 21.41
N ARG A 46 51.33 1.16 21.95
CA ARG A 46 50.92 1.76 23.21
C ARG A 46 50.15 0.73 24.04
N ARG A 47 50.74 0.40 25.19
CA ARG A 47 50.16 -0.38 26.29
C ARG A 47 48.80 0.20 26.71
N LYS A 48 47.75 -0.63 26.79
CA LYS A 48 46.60 -0.40 27.67
C LYS A 48 46.30 -1.67 28.47
N ARG A 49 46.14 -1.44 29.78
CA ARG A 49 45.90 -2.40 30.85
C ARG A 49 44.64 -3.23 30.59
N THR A 50 44.77 -4.53 30.79
CA THR A 50 43.70 -5.54 30.82
C THR A 50 42.84 -5.39 32.08
N ARG A 51 41.53 -5.23 31.91
CA ARG A 51 40.51 -5.75 32.84
C ARG A 51 39.74 -6.83 32.07
N LYS A 52 39.88 -8.08 32.51
CA LYS A 52 39.09 -9.21 32.02
C LYS A 52 37.73 -9.18 32.73
N SER A 53 36.63 -9.03 32.00
CA SER A 53 35.32 -9.54 32.40
C SER A 53 34.99 -10.70 31.46
N ALA A 54 34.67 -11.86 32.04
CA ALA A 54 34.28 -13.05 31.31
C ALA A 54 32.95 -12.82 30.60
N ILE A 55 32.91 -13.03 29.28
CA ILE A 55 31.69 -13.07 28.47
C ILE A 55 31.55 -14.51 27.99
N ALA A 56 30.34 -15.06 28.12
CA ALA A 56 29.96 -16.38 27.65
C ALA A 56 30.18 -16.51 26.12
N PRO A 57 30.53 -17.69 25.60
CA PRO A 57 30.75 -17.87 24.17
C PRO A 57 29.39 -18.01 23.47
N GLY A 58 29.14 -17.22 22.40
CA GLY A 58 27.99 -17.49 21.53
C GLY A 58 27.36 -16.34 20.74
N VAL A 59 27.89 -15.11 20.74
CA VAL A 59 27.45 -14.09 19.79
C VAL A 59 28.61 -13.77 18.87
N ASP A 60 28.58 -14.36 17.68
CA ASP A 60 29.51 -14.03 16.61
C ASP A 60 29.28 -12.55 16.22
N ARG A 61 30.29 -11.71 16.39
CA ARG A 61 30.24 -10.27 16.10
C ARG A 61 30.52 -10.05 14.62
N THR A 62 29.64 -10.54 13.77
CA THR A 62 29.65 -10.22 12.35
C THR A 62 28.61 -9.13 12.08
N GLU A 63 29.13 -7.90 12.01
CA GLU A 63 28.52 -6.65 11.50
C GLU A 63 27.76 -5.73 12.49
N ASP A 64 28.16 -4.44 12.47
CA ASP A 64 27.78 -3.30 13.34
C ASP A 64 26.30 -2.87 13.21
N THR A 65 25.35 -3.80 13.23
CA THR A 65 23.92 -3.45 13.14
C THR A 65 23.14 -4.07 14.29
N MET A 66 22.46 -3.24 15.10
CA MET A 66 21.46 -3.68 16.09
C MET A 66 20.15 -4.18 15.44
N LEU A 67 20.26 -4.73 14.23
CA LEU A 67 19.17 -5.39 13.52
C LEU A 67 19.32 -6.89 13.74
N ILE A 68 18.43 -7.47 14.55
CA ILE A 68 18.43 -8.90 14.87
C ILE A 68 17.34 -9.61 14.07
N GLU A 69 17.66 -10.79 13.53
CA GLU A 69 16.71 -11.59 12.76
C GLU A 69 16.06 -12.71 13.58
N ASP A 70 16.80 -13.28 14.52
CA ASP A 70 16.35 -14.34 15.42
C ASP A 70 16.24 -13.80 16.85
N PHE A 71 15.06 -13.96 17.44
CA PHE A 71 14.81 -13.57 18.82
C PHE A 71 13.70 -14.42 19.44
N ARG A 72 13.60 -14.36 20.77
CA ARG A 72 12.51 -14.95 21.53
C ARG A 72 12.13 -14.02 22.66
N VAL A 73 10.83 -13.80 22.86
CA VAL A 73 10.33 -13.05 24.01
C VAL A 73 10.28 -13.99 25.22
N GLU A 74 11.05 -13.67 26.26
CA GLU A 74 11.00 -14.36 27.55
C GLU A 74 10.02 -13.63 28.47
N SER A 75 8.80 -14.16 28.57
CA SER A 75 7.74 -13.61 29.43
C SER A 75 6.85 -14.75 29.95
N PRO A 76 6.38 -14.70 31.21
CA PRO A 76 5.41 -15.66 31.73
C PRO A 76 4.06 -15.57 31.00
N HIS A 77 3.81 -14.48 30.26
CA HIS A 77 2.59 -14.23 29.50
C HIS A 77 2.70 -14.66 28.03
N VAL A 78 3.78 -15.33 27.63
CA VAL A 78 4.00 -15.76 26.24
C VAL A 78 4.45 -17.21 26.21
N GLN A 79 3.81 -18.01 25.37
CA GLN A 79 4.20 -19.40 25.13
C GLN A 79 4.37 -19.64 23.63
N TYR A 80 5.52 -20.21 23.28
CA TYR A 80 5.80 -20.70 21.94
C TYR A 80 5.54 -22.21 21.93
N GLY A 81 4.31 -22.60 21.58
CA GLY A 81 3.89 -23.98 21.45
C GLY A 81 4.33 -24.61 20.11
N GLU A 82 3.91 -25.85 19.88
CA GLU A 82 4.15 -26.56 18.62
C GLU A 82 3.45 -25.83 17.46
N ASP A 83 2.13 -25.68 17.57
CA ASP A 83 1.28 -25.11 16.52
C ASP A 83 1.07 -23.60 16.63
N TYR A 84 1.13 -23.03 17.84
CA TYR A 84 0.73 -21.64 18.09
C TYR A 84 1.73 -20.86 18.92
N ILE A 85 1.80 -19.55 18.68
CA ILE A 85 2.30 -18.56 19.63
C ILE A 85 1.08 -18.03 20.38
N THR A 86 1.06 -18.17 21.70
CA THR A 86 -0.01 -17.62 22.55
C THR A 86 0.55 -16.54 23.45
N SER A 87 -0.19 -15.44 23.59
CA SER A 87 0.16 -14.37 24.52
C SER A 87 -1.06 -13.88 25.31
N GLU A 88 -0.85 -13.56 26.58
CA GLU A 88 -1.78 -12.75 27.37
C GLU A 88 -1.36 -11.29 27.26
N TYR A 89 -2.30 -10.42 26.89
CA TYR A 89 -2.05 -9.02 26.64
C TYR A 89 -3.08 -8.15 27.37
N LYS A 90 -2.58 -7.16 28.11
CA LYS A 90 -3.40 -6.16 28.81
C LYS A 90 -3.60 -4.96 27.90
N TYR A 91 -4.82 -4.77 27.44
CA TYR A 91 -5.22 -3.63 26.62
C TYR A 91 -5.70 -2.50 27.54
N ASP A 92 -4.83 -1.51 27.74
CA ASP A 92 -5.16 -0.30 28.47
C ASP A 92 -5.91 0.69 27.59
N GLY A 93 -6.94 1.33 28.15
CA GLY A 93 -7.76 2.32 27.48
C GLY A 93 -8.25 3.40 28.43
N THR A 94 -9.03 4.34 27.88
CA THR A 94 -9.68 5.39 28.66
C THR A 94 -11.11 5.56 28.16
N GLU A 95 -12.08 5.35 29.04
CA GLU A 95 -13.48 5.69 28.79
C GLU A 95 -13.73 7.14 29.20
N CYS A 96 -14.50 7.86 28.38
CA CYS A 96 -14.82 9.27 28.58
C CYS A 96 -16.33 9.43 28.77
N ASP A 97 -16.74 9.97 29.92
CA ASP A 97 -18.15 10.22 30.26
C ASP A 97 -18.38 11.67 30.66
N ILE A 98 -19.63 12.14 30.54
CA ILE A 98 -20.06 13.43 31.12
C ILE A 98 -20.79 13.15 32.43
N VAL A 99 -20.21 13.58 33.55
CA VAL A 99 -20.81 13.49 34.90
C VAL A 99 -20.91 14.89 35.46
N ASP A 100 -22.11 15.30 35.87
CA ASP A 100 -22.41 16.64 36.40
C ASP A 100 -21.89 17.79 35.51
N GLY A 101 -22.03 17.62 34.18
CA GLY A 101 -21.61 18.60 33.18
C GLY A 101 -20.10 18.71 32.97
N ARG A 102 -19.30 17.78 33.51
CA ARG A 102 -17.84 17.72 33.32
C ARG A 102 -17.42 16.42 32.64
N MET A 103 -16.40 16.51 31.77
CA MET A 103 -15.77 15.33 31.19
C MET A 103 -14.94 14.61 32.26
N VAL A 104 -15.20 13.33 32.46
CA VAL A 104 -14.48 12.43 33.38
C VAL A 104 -13.79 11.35 32.55
N LEU A 105 -12.49 11.19 32.75
CA LEU A 105 -11.65 10.21 32.07
C LEU A 105 -11.38 9.05 33.03
N LYS A 106 -11.83 7.84 32.65
CA LYS A 106 -11.70 6.62 33.46
C LYS A 106 -10.74 5.65 32.78
N PRO A 107 -9.53 5.45 33.33
CA PRO A 107 -8.64 4.40 32.85
C PRO A 107 -9.31 3.03 32.96
N THR A 108 -9.28 2.27 31.89
CA THR A 108 -9.81 0.90 31.83
C THR A 108 -8.71 -0.05 31.38
N GLN A 109 -8.86 -1.32 31.76
CA GLN A 109 -7.96 -2.38 31.32
C GLN A 109 -8.81 -3.60 30.96
N THR A 110 -8.56 -4.15 29.78
CA THR A 110 -9.17 -5.40 29.31
C THR A 110 -8.09 -6.39 28.96
N THR A 111 -8.16 -7.61 29.49
CA THR A 111 -7.22 -8.67 29.13
C THR A 111 -7.71 -9.42 27.90
N TYR A 112 -6.80 -9.62 26.95
CA TYR A 112 -7.00 -10.47 25.78
C TYR A 112 -5.98 -11.61 25.79
N GLN A 113 -6.40 -12.78 25.33
CA GLN A 113 -5.51 -13.85 24.94
C GLN A 113 -5.40 -13.83 23.42
N PHE A 114 -4.20 -13.68 22.87
CA PHE A 114 -3.93 -13.85 21.46
C PHE A 114 -3.40 -15.25 21.21
N ARG A 115 -3.73 -15.79 20.03
CA ARG A 115 -3.16 -17.02 19.51
C ARG A 115 -2.87 -16.82 18.02
N THR A 116 -1.61 -17.00 17.63
CA THR A 116 -1.18 -16.93 16.22
C THR A 116 -0.73 -18.30 15.76
N GLU A 117 -1.36 -18.83 14.71
CA GLU A 117 -0.93 -20.09 14.09
C GLU A 117 0.46 -19.93 13.46
N LYS A 118 1.38 -20.83 13.79
CA LYS A 118 2.78 -20.79 13.32
C LYS A 118 2.96 -21.36 11.92
N LYS A 119 2.10 -22.30 11.52
CA LYS A 119 2.16 -22.91 10.19
C LYS A 119 1.84 -21.85 9.13
N VAL A 120 2.84 -21.52 8.33
CA VAL A 120 2.68 -20.61 7.20
C VAL A 120 2.14 -21.40 6.00
N PRO A 121 1.00 -21.02 5.41
CA PRO A 121 0.40 -21.75 4.30
C PRO A 121 1.15 -21.51 2.99
N LYS A 122 1.05 -22.45 2.04
CA LYS A 122 1.35 -22.14 0.64
C LYS A 122 0.27 -21.19 0.12
N LEU A 123 0.65 -19.94 -0.17
CA LEU A 123 -0.27 -18.87 -0.52
C LEU A 123 -0.42 -18.72 -2.04
N GLY A 124 -1.67 -18.76 -2.50
CA GLY A 124 -2.07 -18.31 -3.82
C GLY A 124 -2.62 -16.89 -3.79
N VAL A 125 -2.23 -16.06 -4.75
CA VAL A 125 -2.75 -14.70 -4.92
C VAL A 125 -3.33 -14.55 -6.32
N MET A 126 -4.62 -14.23 -6.40
CA MET A 126 -5.31 -14.00 -7.65
C MET A 126 -5.62 -12.51 -7.83
N LEU A 127 -5.11 -11.92 -8.91
CA LEU A 127 -5.25 -10.49 -9.18
C LEU A 127 -6.35 -10.24 -10.22
N VAL A 128 -7.33 -9.41 -9.89
CA VAL A 128 -8.23 -8.85 -10.91
C VAL A 128 -7.49 -7.69 -11.59
N GLY A 129 -7.31 -7.75 -12.90
CA GLY A 129 -6.41 -6.86 -13.65
C GLY A 129 -4.95 -7.32 -13.66
N TRP A 130 -4.71 -8.64 -13.72
CA TRP A 130 -3.36 -9.22 -13.63
C TRP A 130 -2.43 -8.75 -14.77
N GLY A 131 -2.97 -8.53 -15.98
CA GLY A 131 -2.26 -7.98 -17.14
C GLY A 131 -2.14 -6.44 -17.15
N GLY A 132 -2.48 -5.79 -16.04
CA GLY A 132 -2.25 -4.36 -15.81
C GLY A 132 -0.80 -4.02 -15.43
N ASN A 133 -0.50 -2.73 -15.29
CA ASN A 133 0.83 -2.27 -14.89
C ASN A 133 1.27 -2.85 -13.54
N ASN A 134 0.40 -2.78 -12.53
CA ASN A 134 0.70 -3.31 -11.20
C ASN A 134 0.84 -4.84 -11.20
N GLY A 135 -0.09 -5.55 -11.83
CA GLY A 135 -0.12 -7.02 -11.86
C GLY A 135 1.11 -7.61 -12.54
N THR A 136 1.53 -7.04 -13.67
CA THR A 136 2.78 -7.45 -14.35
C THR A 136 4.01 -7.11 -13.53
N THR A 137 4.05 -5.92 -12.91
CA THR A 137 5.20 -5.46 -12.11
C THR A 137 5.41 -6.31 -10.85
N VAL A 138 4.35 -6.63 -10.10
CA VAL A 138 4.47 -7.50 -8.91
C VAL A 138 4.88 -8.92 -9.29
N THR A 139 4.36 -9.45 -10.41
CA THR A 139 4.72 -10.78 -10.93
C THR A 139 6.20 -10.84 -11.30
N ALA A 140 6.67 -9.90 -12.12
CA ALA A 140 8.07 -9.79 -12.52
C ALA A 140 8.99 -9.56 -11.32
N GLY A 141 8.57 -8.74 -10.35
CA GLY A 141 9.32 -8.45 -9.13
C GLY A 141 9.52 -9.69 -8.26
N ILE A 142 8.49 -10.52 -8.08
CA ILE A 142 8.61 -11.80 -7.37
C ILE A 142 9.55 -12.74 -8.11
N ILE A 143 9.38 -12.92 -9.43
CA ILE A 143 10.24 -13.80 -10.23
C ILE A 143 11.70 -13.34 -10.14
N ALA A 144 11.97 -12.04 -10.30
CA ALA A 144 13.32 -11.52 -10.24
C ALA A 144 13.99 -11.77 -8.87
N ASN A 145 13.25 -11.60 -7.76
CA ASN A 145 13.76 -11.88 -6.41
C ASN A 145 13.97 -13.39 -6.19
N ARG A 146 13.03 -14.23 -6.61
CA ARG A 146 13.11 -15.70 -6.45
C ARG A 146 14.28 -16.30 -7.22
N GLU A 147 14.48 -15.85 -8.46
CA GLU A 147 15.52 -16.40 -9.36
C GLU A 147 16.87 -15.65 -9.24
N GLY A 148 16.95 -14.59 -8.43
CA GLY A 148 18.17 -13.78 -8.27
C GLY A 148 18.60 -13.05 -9.55
N ILE A 149 17.63 -12.58 -10.36
CA ILE A 149 17.90 -11.94 -11.65
C ILE A 149 18.44 -10.53 -11.44
N SER A 150 19.75 -10.36 -11.61
CA SER A 150 20.39 -9.06 -11.71
C SER A 150 20.29 -8.50 -13.14
N TRP A 151 20.20 -7.18 -13.30
CA TRP A 151 20.12 -6.55 -14.63
C TRP A 151 21.04 -5.34 -14.73
N ARG A 152 21.43 -5.00 -15.97
CA ARG A 152 22.24 -3.83 -16.25
C ARG A 152 21.35 -2.62 -16.48
N THR A 153 21.74 -1.52 -15.87
CA THR A 153 21.25 -0.18 -16.21
C THR A 153 22.43 0.69 -16.64
N LYS A 154 22.13 1.91 -17.09
CA LYS A 154 23.17 2.92 -17.37
C LYS A 154 24.04 3.24 -16.15
N ASP A 155 23.55 2.95 -14.94
CA ASP A 155 24.21 3.25 -13.66
C ASP A 155 24.89 2.01 -13.04
N GLY A 156 25.01 0.91 -13.79
CA GLY A 156 25.63 -0.32 -13.35
C GLY A 156 24.66 -1.48 -13.17
N ILE A 157 25.11 -2.55 -12.51
CA ILE A 157 24.29 -3.73 -12.23
C ILE A 157 23.38 -3.46 -11.04
N LYS A 158 22.11 -3.80 -11.16
CA LYS A 158 21.11 -3.78 -10.09
C LYS A 158 20.77 -5.20 -9.66
N GLN A 159 20.41 -5.34 -8.38
CA GLN A 159 19.97 -6.60 -7.77
C GLN A 159 18.48 -6.50 -7.44
N PRO A 160 17.73 -7.60 -7.54
CA PRO A 160 16.33 -7.63 -7.17
C PRO A 160 16.18 -7.38 -5.66
N ASN A 161 15.10 -6.73 -5.26
CA ASN A 161 14.75 -6.46 -3.87
C ASN A 161 13.23 -6.22 -3.76
N TYR A 162 12.76 -6.05 -2.52
CA TYR A 162 11.37 -5.67 -2.20
C TYR A 162 11.29 -4.28 -1.55
N TRP A 163 12.15 -3.34 -1.96
CA TRP A 163 12.09 -1.98 -1.39
C TRP A 163 10.74 -1.31 -1.64
N GLY A 164 10.30 -0.54 -0.65
CA GLY A 164 8.95 0.05 -0.64
C GLY A 164 7.90 -0.81 0.06
N SER A 165 8.17 -2.09 0.31
CA SER A 165 7.33 -2.96 1.13
C SER A 165 7.59 -2.71 2.62
N LEU A 166 6.52 -2.48 3.39
CA LEU A 166 6.55 -2.42 4.85
C LEU A 166 7.00 -3.77 5.42
N THR A 167 6.43 -4.87 4.95
CA THR A 167 6.68 -6.18 5.54
C THR A 167 8.09 -6.68 5.25
N GLN A 168 8.63 -6.41 4.06
CA GLN A 168 9.91 -6.97 3.60
C GLN A 168 11.11 -6.03 3.79
N ALA A 169 10.91 -4.71 3.88
CA ALA A 169 11.99 -3.74 3.89
C ALA A 169 11.89 -2.70 5.02
N SER A 170 11.08 -2.95 6.05
CA SER A 170 11.02 -2.12 7.25
C SER A 170 11.38 -2.89 8.52
N THR A 171 11.63 -2.16 9.59
CA THR A 171 12.03 -2.70 10.90
C THR A 171 11.16 -2.14 12.01
N CYS A 172 11.09 -2.88 13.11
CA CYS A 172 10.38 -2.51 14.34
C CYS A 172 11.37 -2.51 15.51
N ARG A 173 11.33 -1.47 16.35
CA ARG A 173 12.12 -1.43 17.59
C ARG A 173 11.54 -2.44 18.57
N VAL A 174 12.38 -3.30 19.16
CA VAL A 174 11.97 -4.30 20.17
C VAL A 174 12.50 -4.02 21.56
N GLY A 175 13.52 -3.16 21.69
CA GLY A 175 14.06 -2.77 22.98
C GLY A 175 15.40 -2.07 22.83
N SER A 176 16.26 -2.24 23.82
CA SER A 176 17.62 -1.72 23.82
C SER A 176 18.62 -2.76 24.33
N PHE A 177 19.86 -2.67 23.85
CA PHE A 177 20.99 -3.48 24.30
C PHE A 177 22.21 -2.57 24.47
N ASN A 178 22.74 -2.52 25.70
CA ASN A 178 23.83 -1.61 26.08
C ASN A 178 23.57 -0.11 25.74
N GLY A 179 22.31 0.33 25.81
CA GLY A 179 21.91 1.72 25.55
C GLY A 179 21.70 2.07 24.08
N GLU A 180 21.88 1.10 23.16
CA GLU A 180 21.52 1.25 21.75
C GLU A 180 20.18 0.58 21.47
N GLU A 181 19.40 1.14 20.56
CA GLU A 181 18.11 0.58 20.16
C GLU A 181 18.30 -0.71 19.35
N VAL A 182 17.47 -1.71 19.64
CA VAL A 182 17.46 -2.99 18.94
C VAL A 182 16.21 -3.06 18.06
N PHE A 183 16.43 -3.42 16.80
CA PHE A 183 15.41 -3.54 15.78
C PHE A 183 15.31 -4.96 15.26
N VAL A 184 14.12 -5.36 14.82
CA VAL A 184 13.86 -6.60 14.06
C VAL A 184 13.25 -6.24 12.71
N PRO A 185 13.51 -7.00 11.64
CA PRO A 185 12.72 -6.86 10.41
C PRO A 185 11.23 -7.11 10.69
N PHE A 186 10.33 -6.36 10.04
CA PHE A 186 8.89 -6.41 10.32
C PHE A 186 8.32 -7.83 10.16
N ASN A 187 8.69 -8.53 9.09
CA ASN A 187 8.29 -9.92 8.82
C ASN A 187 8.87 -10.97 9.77
N LYS A 188 9.76 -10.59 10.71
CA LYS A 188 10.30 -11.48 11.75
C LYS A 188 9.53 -11.40 13.06
N LEU A 189 8.63 -10.43 13.24
CA LEU A 189 7.79 -10.33 14.45
C LEU A 189 6.87 -11.54 14.63
N LEU A 190 6.30 -12.04 13.53
CA LEU A 190 5.45 -13.22 13.46
C LEU A 190 5.76 -14.03 12.20
N PRO A 191 5.55 -15.35 12.19
CA PRO A 191 5.71 -16.17 10.99
C PRO A 191 4.83 -15.64 9.84
N MET A 192 5.46 -15.26 8.73
CA MET A 192 4.82 -14.64 7.57
C MET A 192 5.20 -15.40 6.29
N VAL A 193 4.29 -15.40 5.31
CA VAL A 193 4.56 -15.96 3.98
C VAL A 193 5.77 -15.25 3.35
N ASN A 194 6.67 -16.05 2.78
CA ASN A 194 7.76 -15.55 1.97
C ASN A 194 7.22 -15.13 0.59
N PRO A 195 7.38 -13.86 0.16
CA PRO A 195 6.86 -13.41 -1.13
C PRO A 195 7.44 -14.17 -2.34
N ASN A 196 8.63 -14.78 -2.21
CA ASN A 196 9.21 -15.63 -3.27
C ASN A 196 8.45 -16.95 -3.48
N GLU A 197 7.61 -17.37 -2.53
CA GLU A 197 6.86 -18.63 -2.55
C GLU A 197 5.39 -18.44 -2.92
N VAL A 198 4.96 -17.20 -3.17
CA VAL A 198 3.59 -16.88 -3.59
C VAL A 198 3.35 -17.37 -5.02
N GLU A 199 2.26 -18.12 -5.20
CA GLU A 199 1.76 -18.51 -6.51
C GLU A 199 0.81 -17.43 -7.03
N LEU A 200 1.08 -16.90 -8.22
CA LEU A 200 0.27 -15.84 -8.83
C LEU A 200 -0.64 -16.37 -9.93
N GLY A 201 -1.85 -15.82 -9.99
CA GLY A 201 -2.81 -16.00 -11.07
C GLY A 201 -3.75 -14.81 -11.14
N GLY A 202 -4.82 -14.92 -11.93
CA GLY A 202 -5.87 -13.91 -11.93
C GLY A 202 -6.54 -13.72 -13.28
N TRP A 203 -7.24 -12.62 -13.39
CA TRP A 203 -8.11 -12.28 -14.52
C TRP A 203 -7.69 -10.96 -15.15
N ASP A 204 -7.91 -10.79 -16.45
CA ASP A 204 -7.83 -9.50 -17.12
C ASP A 204 -8.82 -9.49 -18.28
N ILE A 205 -9.40 -8.33 -18.58
CA ILE A 205 -10.25 -8.14 -19.76
C ILE A 205 -9.43 -8.19 -21.07
N SER A 206 -8.10 -8.09 -20.98
CA SER A 206 -7.15 -8.25 -22.07
C SER A 206 -6.56 -9.65 -22.10
N SER A 207 -6.44 -10.23 -23.31
CA SER A 207 -5.89 -11.55 -23.59
C SER A 207 -4.37 -11.58 -23.71
N LEU A 208 -3.65 -10.48 -23.47
CA LEU A 208 -2.19 -10.51 -23.51
C LEU A 208 -1.63 -11.35 -22.37
N ASN A 209 -0.61 -12.17 -22.66
CA ASN A 209 0.15 -12.83 -21.61
C ASN A 209 0.93 -11.81 -20.76
N LEU A 210 1.50 -12.25 -19.65
CA LEU A 210 2.19 -11.37 -18.69
C LEU A 210 3.49 -10.78 -19.26
N ALA A 211 4.18 -11.44 -20.20
CA ALA A 211 5.37 -10.88 -20.85
C ALA A 211 5.02 -9.71 -21.79
N GLU A 212 3.99 -9.89 -22.62
CA GLU A 212 3.47 -8.84 -23.51
C GLU A 212 2.83 -7.70 -22.72
N SER A 213 2.11 -8.03 -21.65
CA SER A 213 1.52 -7.06 -20.73
C SER A 213 2.59 -6.24 -20.01
N MET A 214 3.71 -6.85 -19.59
CA MET A 214 4.85 -6.16 -18.99
C MET A 214 5.49 -5.18 -19.99
N GLN A 215 5.66 -5.60 -21.25
CA GLN A 215 6.17 -4.73 -22.31
C GLN A 215 5.23 -3.52 -22.52
N ARG A 216 3.91 -3.76 -22.59
CA ARG A 216 2.88 -2.72 -22.69
C ARG A 216 2.92 -1.76 -21.49
N ALA A 217 3.16 -2.27 -20.28
CA ALA A 217 3.22 -1.47 -19.07
C ALA A 217 4.41 -0.51 -19.04
N SER A 218 5.55 -0.89 -19.65
CA SER A 218 6.76 -0.06 -19.78
C SER A 218 7.26 0.51 -18.44
N VAL A 219 7.19 -0.31 -17.38
CA VAL A 219 7.60 0.06 -16.01
C VAL A 219 9.06 -0.31 -15.75
N LEU A 220 9.42 -1.57 -16.00
CA LEU A 220 10.73 -2.12 -15.62
C LEU A 220 11.81 -1.75 -16.64
N ASP A 221 13.06 -1.72 -16.20
CA ASP A 221 14.20 -1.59 -17.11
C ASP A 221 14.18 -2.67 -18.19
N TRP A 222 14.52 -2.31 -19.42
CA TRP A 222 14.43 -3.21 -20.57
C TRP A 222 15.25 -4.50 -20.40
N ASP A 223 16.46 -4.42 -19.82
CA ASP A 223 17.28 -5.62 -19.59
C ASP A 223 16.67 -6.56 -18.55
N LEU A 224 15.93 -6.03 -17.57
CA LEU A 224 15.15 -6.85 -16.66
C LEU A 224 13.98 -7.51 -17.39
N GLN A 225 13.21 -6.73 -18.17
CA GLN A 225 12.09 -7.25 -18.98
C GLN A 225 12.53 -8.42 -19.86
N ARG A 226 13.64 -8.27 -20.59
CA ARG A 226 14.21 -9.32 -21.45
C ARG A 226 14.52 -10.61 -20.68
N GLN A 227 14.99 -10.50 -19.43
CA GLN A 227 15.39 -11.64 -18.62
C GLN A 227 14.21 -12.34 -17.95
N VAL A 228 13.17 -11.60 -17.55
CA VAL A 228 11.97 -12.20 -16.91
C VAL A 228 10.91 -12.65 -17.93
N ALA A 229 10.93 -12.13 -19.16
CA ALA A 229 9.95 -12.47 -20.20
C ALA A 229 9.78 -13.98 -20.42
N PRO A 230 10.83 -14.83 -20.48
CA PRO A 230 10.66 -16.28 -20.62
C PRO A 230 9.86 -16.94 -19.49
N TYR A 231 9.91 -16.39 -18.28
CA TYR A 231 9.15 -16.90 -17.13
C TYR A 231 7.67 -16.47 -17.17
N MET A 232 7.38 -15.36 -17.86
CA MET A 232 6.06 -14.73 -17.90
C MET A 232 5.28 -15.01 -19.20
N ALA A 233 5.92 -15.62 -20.21
CA ALA A 233 5.34 -15.87 -21.51
C ALA A 233 4.13 -16.84 -21.46
N ASP A 234 4.21 -17.86 -20.61
CA ASP A 234 3.15 -18.86 -20.46
C ASP A 234 2.11 -18.48 -19.38
N MET A 235 2.28 -17.31 -18.75
CA MET A 235 1.35 -16.80 -17.74
C MET A 235 0.24 -15.99 -18.42
N GLN A 236 -0.92 -16.63 -18.57
CA GLN A 236 -2.09 -16.08 -19.27
C GLN A 236 -3.18 -15.68 -18.27
N PRO A 237 -3.69 -14.43 -18.29
CA PRO A 237 -4.86 -14.06 -17.49
C PRO A 237 -6.11 -14.84 -17.92
N LEU A 238 -6.90 -15.26 -16.93
CA LEU A 238 -8.23 -15.81 -17.16
C LEU A 238 -9.19 -14.71 -17.71
N PRO A 239 -10.23 -15.08 -18.48
CA PRO A 239 -11.25 -14.12 -18.92
C PRO A 239 -11.91 -13.43 -17.72
N SER A 240 -12.10 -12.11 -17.77
CA SER A 240 -12.69 -11.34 -16.68
C SER A 240 -14.13 -10.91 -16.97
N ILE A 241 -14.84 -10.42 -15.95
CA ILE A 241 -16.10 -9.70 -16.12
C ILE A 241 -15.77 -8.30 -16.68
N TYR A 242 -16.46 -7.89 -17.74
CA TYR A 242 -16.37 -6.56 -18.33
C TYR A 242 -17.76 -5.95 -18.44
N ASP A 243 -17.91 -4.79 -17.81
CA ASP A 243 -19.10 -3.94 -17.95
C ASP A 243 -18.65 -2.55 -18.42
N PRO A 244 -19.00 -2.13 -19.66
CA PRO A 244 -18.59 -0.85 -20.21
C PRO A 244 -19.15 0.36 -19.43
N ASP A 245 -20.24 0.20 -18.69
CA ASP A 245 -20.87 1.29 -17.95
C ASP A 245 -20.15 1.60 -16.63
N PHE A 246 -19.26 0.71 -16.17
CA PHE A 246 -18.53 0.89 -14.91
C PHE A 246 -17.13 1.48 -15.08
N ILE A 247 -16.51 1.39 -16.25
CA ILE A 247 -15.17 1.94 -16.52
C ILE A 247 -15.20 2.92 -17.68
N ALA A 248 -14.07 3.55 -18.01
CA ALA A 248 -14.03 4.49 -19.12
C ALA A 248 -14.28 3.78 -20.46
N ALA A 249 -15.13 4.36 -21.32
CA ALA A 249 -15.42 3.82 -22.66
C ALA A 249 -14.17 3.60 -23.53
N ASN A 250 -13.07 4.33 -23.23
CA ASN A 250 -11.79 4.15 -23.90
C ASN A 250 -11.08 2.80 -23.60
N GLN A 251 -11.65 1.97 -22.71
CA GLN A 251 -11.18 0.61 -22.44
C GLN A 251 -11.82 -0.44 -23.37
N GLU A 252 -12.81 -0.09 -24.19
CA GLU A 252 -13.53 -1.04 -25.05
C GLU A 252 -12.59 -1.86 -25.95
N ALA A 253 -11.65 -1.19 -26.63
CA ALA A 253 -10.69 -1.86 -27.52
C ALA A 253 -9.71 -2.79 -26.80
N ARG A 254 -9.61 -2.71 -25.47
CA ARG A 254 -8.77 -3.60 -24.65
C ARG A 254 -9.49 -4.88 -24.24
N ALA A 255 -10.83 -4.89 -24.27
CA ALA A 255 -11.66 -5.96 -23.73
C ALA A 255 -11.89 -7.09 -24.76
N ASP A 256 -10.95 -8.02 -24.90
CA ASP A 256 -11.02 -9.19 -25.78
C ASP A 256 -11.07 -10.54 -25.01
N ASN A 257 -10.96 -10.52 -23.68
CA ASN A 257 -10.92 -11.69 -22.81
C ASN A 257 -12.01 -11.62 -21.73
N VAL A 258 -13.26 -11.88 -22.11
CA VAL A 258 -14.44 -11.55 -21.30
C VAL A 258 -15.35 -12.76 -21.02
N ILE A 259 -15.77 -12.92 -19.76
CA ILE A 259 -16.82 -13.87 -19.36
C ILE A 259 -18.20 -13.35 -19.79
N LYS A 260 -18.94 -14.17 -20.54
CA LYS A 260 -20.31 -13.86 -20.98
C LYS A 260 -21.34 -14.53 -20.07
N GLY A 261 -22.60 -14.08 -20.17
CA GLY A 261 -23.72 -14.57 -19.37
C GLY A 261 -24.27 -13.50 -18.44
N THR A 262 -25.27 -13.89 -17.66
CA THR A 262 -25.87 -13.09 -16.59
C THR A 262 -24.86 -12.84 -15.46
N LYS A 263 -25.11 -11.83 -14.62
CA LYS A 263 -24.25 -11.56 -13.45
C LYS A 263 -24.10 -12.75 -12.50
N LEU A 264 -25.16 -13.54 -12.32
CA LEU A 264 -25.10 -14.76 -11.51
C LEU A 264 -24.17 -15.81 -12.13
N GLU A 265 -24.25 -16.04 -13.44
CA GLU A 265 -23.36 -16.97 -14.15
C GLU A 265 -21.91 -16.49 -14.10
N GLN A 266 -21.68 -15.19 -14.29
CA GLN A 266 -20.37 -14.57 -14.17
C GLN A 266 -19.78 -14.74 -12.77
N MET A 267 -20.56 -14.43 -11.72
CA MET A 267 -20.13 -14.63 -10.33
C MET A 267 -19.80 -16.10 -10.04
N ASN A 268 -20.64 -17.04 -10.50
CA ASN A 268 -20.40 -18.47 -10.33
C ASN A 268 -19.15 -18.93 -11.08
N LYS A 269 -18.84 -18.34 -12.23
CA LYS A 269 -17.59 -18.61 -12.95
C LYS A 269 -16.36 -18.17 -12.16
N ILE A 270 -16.39 -16.99 -11.53
CA ILE A 270 -15.30 -16.54 -10.64
C ILE A 270 -15.09 -17.51 -9.48
N ARG A 271 -16.17 -17.99 -8.86
CA ARG A 271 -16.10 -19.00 -7.79
C ARG A 271 -15.46 -20.30 -8.27
N GLU A 272 -15.81 -20.75 -9.47
CA GLU A 272 -15.19 -21.92 -10.10
C GLU A 272 -13.69 -21.71 -10.34
N ASP A 273 -13.31 -20.55 -10.88
CA ASP A 273 -11.92 -20.20 -11.17
C ASP A 273 -11.05 -20.19 -9.92
N ILE A 274 -11.55 -19.65 -8.80
CA ILE A 274 -10.87 -19.65 -7.50
C ILE A 274 -10.60 -21.10 -7.04
N ARG A 275 -11.61 -21.97 -7.10
CA ARG A 275 -11.47 -23.40 -6.71
C ARG A 275 -10.49 -24.14 -7.61
N ASN A 276 -10.57 -23.90 -8.92
CA ASN A 276 -9.67 -24.53 -9.89
C ASN A 276 -8.23 -24.08 -9.66
N PHE A 277 -7.99 -22.78 -9.49
CA PHE A 277 -6.66 -22.25 -9.17
C PHE A 277 -6.10 -22.86 -7.88
N GLN A 278 -6.90 -22.91 -6.81
CA GLN A 278 -6.49 -23.50 -5.54
C GLN A 278 -6.04 -24.96 -5.72
N LYS A 279 -6.85 -25.75 -6.42
CA LYS A 279 -6.58 -27.17 -6.68
C LYS A 279 -5.38 -27.39 -7.59
N GLU A 280 -5.28 -26.67 -8.70
CA GLU A 280 -4.23 -26.85 -9.72
C GLU A 280 -2.85 -26.40 -9.22
N ARG A 281 -2.79 -25.32 -8.43
CA ARG A 281 -1.54 -24.81 -7.84
C ARG A 281 -1.16 -25.47 -6.53
N GLY A 282 -2.07 -26.26 -5.96
CA GLY A 282 -1.89 -26.96 -4.68
C GLY A 282 -1.61 -25.98 -3.53
N VAL A 283 -2.29 -24.83 -3.53
CA VAL A 283 -2.14 -23.80 -2.49
C VAL A 283 -3.14 -24.03 -1.35
N ASP A 284 -2.72 -23.77 -0.12
CA ASP A 284 -3.55 -23.98 1.08
C ASP A 284 -4.58 -22.85 1.25
N LYS A 285 -4.18 -21.61 0.94
CA LYS A 285 -5.01 -20.41 1.01
C LYS A 285 -4.94 -19.62 -0.28
N VAL A 286 -6.04 -18.95 -0.62
CA VAL A 286 -6.11 -17.98 -1.72
C VAL A 286 -6.48 -16.61 -1.15
N ILE A 287 -5.90 -15.55 -1.70
CA ILE A 287 -6.34 -14.16 -1.49
C ILE A 287 -6.60 -13.55 -2.86
N VAL A 288 -7.73 -12.85 -3.00
CA VAL A 288 -8.06 -12.11 -4.20
C VAL A 288 -7.85 -10.63 -3.97
N LEU A 289 -7.20 -9.96 -4.90
CA LEU A 289 -6.97 -8.52 -4.84
C LEU A 289 -7.37 -7.86 -6.15
N TRP A 290 -8.19 -6.81 -6.05
CA TRP A 290 -8.56 -5.96 -7.18
C TRP A 290 -7.46 -4.93 -7.45
N THR A 291 -6.83 -5.04 -8.61
CA THR A 291 -5.90 -4.03 -9.15
C THR A 291 -6.23 -3.65 -10.60
N ALA A 292 -7.48 -3.87 -11.01
CA ALA A 292 -7.98 -3.50 -12.32
C ALA A 292 -8.33 -2.01 -12.38
N ASN A 293 -8.84 -1.58 -13.54
CA ASN A 293 -9.31 -0.21 -13.75
C ASN A 293 -10.20 0.28 -12.60
N THR A 294 -10.06 1.57 -12.27
CA THR A 294 -10.99 2.24 -11.35
C THR A 294 -12.38 2.26 -11.98
N GLU A 295 -13.35 1.71 -11.25
CA GLU A 295 -14.76 1.82 -11.63
C GLU A 295 -15.36 3.16 -11.14
N ARG A 296 -16.48 3.58 -11.74
CA ARG A 296 -17.35 4.58 -11.14
C ARG A 296 -17.96 4.03 -9.84
N PHE A 297 -18.49 4.92 -9.00
CA PHE A 297 -19.27 4.48 -7.85
C PHE A 297 -20.59 3.83 -8.30
N SER A 298 -20.98 2.77 -7.60
CA SER A 298 -22.34 2.24 -7.60
C SER A 298 -23.23 3.08 -6.71
N ASN A 299 -24.49 3.27 -7.10
CA ASN A 299 -25.50 3.87 -6.24
C ASN A 299 -25.85 2.92 -5.09
N VAL A 300 -25.87 3.44 -3.86
CA VAL A 300 -26.36 2.69 -2.68
C VAL A 300 -27.84 2.99 -2.51
N ILE A 301 -28.69 1.98 -2.68
CA ILE A 301 -30.14 2.11 -2.78
C ILE A 301 -30.82 1.16 -1.78
N THR A 302 -31.71 1.71 -0.94
CA THR A 302 -32.53 0.92 -0.01
C THR A 302 -33.45 -0.02 -0.77
N GLY A 303 -33.52 -1.29 -0.35
CA GLY A 303 -34.27 -2.33 -1.05
C GLY A 303 -33.54 -2.97 -2.24
N PHE A 304 -32.26 -2.63 -2.47
CA PHE A 304 -31.50 -3.09 -3.64
C PHE A 304 -30.12 -3.67 -3.28
N ASN A 305 -29.22 -2.87 -2.69
CA ASN A 305 -27.87 -3.32 -2.32
C ASN A 305 -27.49 -2.92 -0.87
N ASP A 306 -28.50 -2.57 -0.10
CA ASP A 306 -28.44 -2.17 1.31
C ASP A 306 -28.39 -3.36 2.28
N THR A 307 -28.81 -4.55 1.86
CA THR A 307 -28.74 -5.80 2.63
C THR A 307 -28.23 -6.95 1.78
N GLU A 308 -27.74 -8.01 2.43
CA GLU A 308 -27.31 -9.24 1.76
C GLU A 308 -28.44 -9.83 0.88
N GLU A 309 -29.65 -9.92 1.43
CA GLU A 309 -30.80 -10.51 0.72
C GLU A 309 -31.16 -9.70 -0.53
N ASN A 310 -31.19 -8.37 -0.43
CA ASN A 310 -31.52 -7.51 -1.55
C ASN A 310 -30.44 -7.59 -2.62
N LEU A 311 -29.15 -7.56 -2.22
CA LEU A 311 -28.03 -7.63 -3.13
C LEU A 311 -28.04 -8.94 -3.93
N MET A 312 -28.30 -10.08 -3.26
CA MET A 312 -28.40 -11.37 -3.94
C MET A 312 -29.55 -11.40 -4.95
N LYS A 313 -30.73 -10.87 -4.61
CA LYS A 313 -31.86 -10.76 -5.55
C LYS A 313 -31.52 -9.88 -6.76
N ALA A 314 -30.81 -8.78 -6.56
CA ALA A 314 -30.37 -7.89 -7.63
C ALA A 314 -29.37 -8.59 -8.57
N ILE A 315 -28.45 -9.39 -8.03
CA ILE A 315 -27.53 -10.23 -8.83
C ILE A 315 -28.31 -11.28 -9.64
N GLU A 316 -29.27 -11.96 -9.02
CA GLU A 316 -30.10 -12.98 -9.67
C GLU A 316 -30.99 -12.41 -10.78
N SER A 317 -31.42 -11.16 -10.62
CA SER A 317 -32.27 -10.43 -11.57
C SER A 317 -31.46 -9.66 -12.62
N ASP A 318 -30.13 -9.87 -12.67
CA ASP A 318 -29.20 -9.27 -13.63
C ASP A 318 -29.25 -7.74 -13.68
N GLU A 319 -29.47 -7.10 -12.53
CA GLU A 319 -29.69 -5.66 -12.42
C GLU A 319 -28.45 -4.85 -12.82
N ALA A 320 -28.63 -3.73 -13.52
CA ALA A 320 -27.53 -2.98 -14.14
C ALA A 320 -26.59 -2.30 -13.13
N GLU A 321 -27.08 -1.94 -11.94
CA GLU A 321 -26.31 -1.19 -10.93
C GLU A 321 -25.47 -2.10 -10.01
N ILE A 322 -25.05 -3.26 -10.52
CA ILE A 322 -24.16 -4.21 -9.85
C ILE A 322 -22.85 -4.25 -10.61
N SER A 323 -21.78 -3.75 -9.99
CA SER A 323 -20.49 -3.63 -10.64
C SER A 323 -19.76 -4.98 -10.75
N PRO A 324 -18.85 -5.15 -11.73
CA PRO A 324 -17.94 -6.28 -11.76
C PRO A 324 -17.19 -6.49 -10.42
N SER A 325 -16.66 -5.43 -9.80
CA SER A 325 -15.99 -5.56 -8.50
C SER A 325 -16.90 -6.09 -7.39
N THR A 326 -18.20 -5.77 -7.40
CA THR A 326 -19.19 -6.31 -6.45
C THR A 326 -19.35 -7.82 -6.63
N LEU A 327 -19.40 -8.29 -7.89
CA LEU A 327 -19.48 -9.73 -8.19
C LEU A 327 -18.23 -10.48 -7.76
N PHE A 328 -17.04 -9.92 -7.97
CA PHE A 328 -15.80 -10.50 -7.47
C PHE A 328 -15.78 -10.57 -5.94
N ALA A 329 -16.15 -9.48 -5.25
CA ALA A 329 -16.20 -9.47 -3.78
C ALA A 329 -17.17 -10.54 -3.24
N MET A 330 -18.39 -10.61 -3.79
CA MET A 330 -19.38 -11.62 -3.41
C MET A 330 -18.90 -13.05 -3.69
N ALA A 331 -18.30 -13.31 -4.87
CA ALA A 331 -17.71 -14.60 -5.20
C ALA A 331 -16.65 -15.03 -4.17
N CYS A 332 -15.73 -14.13 -3.81
CA CYS A 332 -14.67 -14.41 -2.85
C CYS A 332 -15.22 -14.69 -1.45
N ILE A 333 -16.15 -13.84 -0.97
CA ILE A 333 -16.78 -14.02 0.35
C ILE A 333 -17.50 -15.37 0.44
N LEU A 334 -18.23 -15.76 -0.61
CA LEU A 334 -18.95 -17.03 -0.66
C LEU A 334 -18.03 -18.26 -0.74
N GLU A 335 -16.79 -18.10 -1.22
CA GLU A 335 -15.74 -19.13 -1.16
C GLU A 335 -14.85 -19.02 0.09
N SER A 336 -15.18 -18.15 1.04
CA SER A 336 -14.36 -17.87 2.24
C SER A 336 -12.92 -17.43 1.92
N VAL A 337 -12.76 -16.73 0.80
CA VAL A 337 -11.49 -16.17 0.33
C VAL A 337 -11.45 -14.67 0.66
N PRO A 338 -10.38 -14.18 1.32
CA PRO A 338 -10.20 -12.75 1.55
C PRO A 338 -10.20 -11.95 0.24
N PHE A 339 -10.91 -10.83 0.23
CA PHE A 339 -10.98 -9.91 -0.91
C PHE A 339 -10.49 -8.51 -0.55
N ILE A 340 -9.52 -8.01 -1.30
CA ILE A 340 -8.92 -6.69 -1.08
C ILE A 340 -9.19 -5.79 -2.28
N ASN A 341 -9.79 -4.62 -2.05
CA ASN A 341 -10.01 -3.62 -3.07
C ASN A 341 -8.84 -2.61 -3.12
N GLY A 342 -8.00 -2.74 -4.15
CA GLY A 342 -6.89 -1.81 -4.40
C GLY A 342 -7.26 -0.54 -5.15
N SER A 343 -8.55 -0.37 -5.52
CA SER A 343 -9.07 0.75 -6.31
C SER A 343 -10.11 1.55 -5.50
N PRO A 344 -10.52 2.76 -5.94
CA PRO A 344 -11.29 3.67 -5.09
C PRO A 344 -12.81 3.51 -5.17
N GLN A 345 -13.35 2.69 -6.07
CA GLN A 345 -14.80 2.49 -6.16
C GLN A 345 -15.37 1.86 -4.88
N ASN A 346 -16.64 2.13 -4.59
CA ASN A 346 -17.35 1.65 -3.41
C ASN A 346 -17.86 0.20 -3.56
N THR A 347 -16.97 -0.73 -3.89
CA THR A 347 -17.28 -2.17 -4.03
C THR A 347 -18.01 -2.74 -2.81
N PHE A 348 -17.64 -2.28 -1.62
CA PHE A 348 -18.19 -2.74 -0.34
C PHE A 348 -19.48 -2.01 0.03
N VAL A 349 -20.50 -2.13 -0.80
CA VAL A 349 -21.87 -1.69 -0.47
C VAL A 349 -22.38 -2.44 0.77
N PRO A 350 -23.39 -1.91 1.51
CA PRO A 350 -23.81 -2.50 2.78
C PRO A 350 -24.15 -3.99 2.71
N GLY A 351 -24.80 -4.46 1.63
CA GLY A 351 -25.07 -5.90 1.44
C GLY A 351 -23.82 -6.78 1.32
N VAL A 352 -22.72 -6.26 0.75
CA VAL A 352 -21.42 -6.97 0.70
C VAL A 352 -20.82 -7.06 2.10
N ILE A 353 -20.87 -5.97 2.86
CA ILE A 353 -20.36 -5.92 4.24
C ILE A 353 -21.13 -6.91 5.13
N GLU A 354 -22.47 -6.94 5.02
CA GLU A 354 -23.31 -7.88 5.76
C GLU A 354 -22.94 -9.34 5.44
N THR A 355 -22.79 -9.66 4.14
CA THR A 355 -22.37 -10.99 3.69
C THR A 355 -20.99 -11.37 4.25
N ALA A 356 -20.01 -10.44 4.20
CA ALA A 356 -18.67 -10.67 4.75
C ALA A 356 -18.68 -10.92 6.26
N VAL A 357 -19.51 -10.19 7.00
CA VAL A 357 -19.70 -10.37 8.45
C VAL A 357 -20.31 -11.74 8.74
N ARG A 358 -21.36 -12.15 8.02
CA ARG A 358 -22.00 -13.47 8.19
C ARG A 358 -21.04 -14.62 7.87
N CYS A 359 -20.32 -14.52 6.76
CA CYS A 359 -19.36 -15.53 6.31
C CYS A 359 -18.03 -15.50 7.08
N LYS A 360 -17.80 -14.49 7.94
CA LYS A 360 -16.51 -14.23 8.60
C LYS A 360 -15.34 -14.14 7.60
N SER A 361 -15.58 -13.64 6.39
CA SER A 361 -14.56 -13.53 5.34
C SER A 361 -13.97 -12.14 5.30
N LEU A 362 -12.63 -12.05 5.30
CA LEU A 362 -11.92 -10.78 5.37
C LEU A 362 -12.16 -9.95 4.10
N ILE A 363 -12.56 -8.69 4.30
CA ILE A 363 -12.60 -7.67 3.26
C ILE A 363 -11.75 -6.45 3.68
N GLY A 364 -11.02 -5.89 2.73
CA GLY A 364 -10.13 -4.74 2.99
C GLY A 364 -10.01 -3.81 1.80
N GLY A 365 -9.69 -2.54 2.05
CA GLY A 365 -9.71 -1.49 1.04
C GLY A 365 -9.82 -0.11 1.69
N ASP A 366 -10.01 0.98 0.96
CA ASP A 366 -10.05 1.11 -0.50
C ASP A 366 -8.90 1.99 -1.02
N ASP A 367 -8.48 1.72 -2.26
CA ASP A 367 -7.44 2.43 -3.04
C ASP A 367 -6.02 2.41 -2.46
N PHE A 368 -5.02 1.94 -3.23
CA PHE A 368 -3.62 1.86 -2.75
C PHE A 368 -3.03 3.21 -2.33
N LYS A 369 -2.44 3.30 -1.14
CA LYS A 369 -1.77 4.52 -0.68
C LYS A 369 -0.27 4.51 -1.04
N SER A 370 0.04 4.71 -2.33
CA SER A 370 1.39 4.59 -2.92
C SER A 370 2.32 5.80 -2.70
N GLY A 371 1.95 6.97 -3.24
CA GLY A 371 2.84 8.15 -3.32
C GLY A 371 2.26 9.40 -2.66
N GLN A 372 1.61 10.27 -3.45
CA GLN A 372 1.11 11.58 -3.01
C GLN A 372 0.26 11.51 -1.74
N THR A 373 -0.76 10.64 -1.71
CA THR A 373 -1.65 10.53 -0.54
C THR A 373 -0.93 10.00 0.69
N LYS A 374 0.06 9.12 0.52
CA LYS A 374 0.90 8.61 1.62
C LYS A 374 1.70 9.75 2.26
N MET A 375 2.27 10.64 1.44
CA MET A 375 2.96 11.83 1.93
C MET A 375 2.01 12.85 2.55
N LYS A 376 0.82 13.06 1.97
CA LYS A 376 -0.20 13.96 2.50
C LYS A 376 -0.63 13.56 3.91
N SER A 377 -0.87 12.27 4.16
CA SER A 377 -1.30 11.79 5.48
C SER A 377 -0.19 11.82 6.55
N VAL A 378 1.08 11.97 6.14
CA VAL A 378 2.20 12.29 7.05
C VAL A 378 2.26 13.79 7.30
N LEU A 379 2.21 14.58 6.23
CA LEU A 379 2.44 16.03 6.32
C LEU A 379 1.31 16.74 7.09
N VAL A 380 0.05 16.38 6.86
CA VAL A 380 -1.08 16.99 7.56
C VAL A 380 -1.08 16.62 9.05
N ASP A 381 -0.74 15.38 9.39
CA ASP A 381 -0.55 14.94 10.79
C ASP A 381 0.55 15.76 11.48
N PHE A 382 1.69 15.96 10.81
CA PHE A 382 2.76 16.83 11.28
C PHE A 382 2.32 18.29 11.47
N LEU A 383 1.70 18.90 10.45
CA LEU A 383 1.34 20.32 10.47
C LEU A 383 0.34 20.61 11.61
N VAL A 384 -0.75 19.84 11.68
CA VAL A 384 -1.76 20.00 12.72
C VAL A 384 -1.21 19.64 14.10
N GLY A 385 -0.41 18.57 14.20
CA GLY A 385 0.25 18.15 15.44
C GLY A 385 1.27 19.18 15.97
N ALA A 386 1.88 19.98 15.08
CA ALA A 386 2.77 21.08 15.43
C ALA A 386 2.02 22.40 15.73
N GLY A 387 0.68 22.40 15.69
CA GLY A 387 -0.13 23.61 15.93
C GLY A 387 -0.17 24.58 14.75
N LEU A 388 0.19 24.14 13.54
CA LEU A 388 0.02 24.91 12.31
C LEU A 388 -1.35 24.58 11.72
N LYS A 389 -2.04 25.60 11.20
CA LYS A 389 -3.39 25.42 10.64
C LYS A 389 -3.35 25.38 9.12
N PRO A 390 -3.27 24.21 8.46
CA PRO A 390 -3.54 24.10 7.04
C PRO A 390 -4.87 24.76 6.68
N THR A 391 -4.83 25.74 5.77
CA THR A 391 -6.01 26.44 5.25
C THR A 391 -6.23 26.20 3.76
N SER A 392 -5.19 25.78 3.03
CA SER A 392 -5.31 25.36 1.63
C SER A 392 -4.38 24.19 1.33
N ILE A 393 -4.92 23.17 0.65
CA ILE A 393 -4.22 21.98 0.18
C ILE A 393 -4.62 21.77 -1.29
N VAL A 394 -3.67 21.97 -2.20
CA VAL A 394 -3.92 21.81 -3.64
C VAL A 394 -3.02 20.71 -4.19
N SER A 395 -3.63 19.62 -4.66
CA SER A 395 -2.95 18.39 -5.08
C SER A 395 -3.16 18.13 -6.58
N TYR A 396 -2.18 18.51 -7.41
CA TYR A 396 -2.17 18.21 -8.84
C TYR A 396 -1.44 16.91 -9.14
N ASN A 397 -1.92 16.18 -10.14
CA ASN A 397 -1.33 14.94 -10.62
C ASN A 397 -1.43 14.84 -12.14
N HIS A 398 -0.40 14.30 -12.78
CA HIS A 398 -0.52 13.80 -14.15
C HIS A 398 0.29 12.53 -14.37
N LEU A 399 -0.24 11.63 -15.20
CA LEU A 399 0.31 10.31 -15.53
C LEU A 399 -0.16 9.87 -16.92
N GLY A 400 0.61 9.01 -17.58
CA GLY A 400 0.43 8.60 -18.97
C GLY A 400 0.19 7.10 -19.17
N ASN A 401 0.09 6.32 -18.09
CA ASN A 401 -0.24 4.90 -18.12
C ASN A 401 -1.77 4.66 -18.27
N ASN A 402 -2.19 3.40 -18.32
CA ASN A 402 -3.61 3.05 -18.50
C ASN A 402 -4.50 3.50 -17.33
N ASP A 403 -3.95 3.64 -16.12
CA ASP A 403 -4.69 4.22 -14.99
C ASP A 403 -5.07 5.67 -15.29
N GLY A 404 -4.10 6.51 -15.69
CA GLY A 404 -4.37 7.87 -16.15
C GLY A 404 -5.35 7.94 -17.32
N PHE A 405 -5.26 7.00 -18.26
CA PHE A 405 -6.15 6.95 -19.42
C PHE A 405 -7.59 6.65 -19.00
N ASN A 406 -7.82 5.69 -18.11
CA ASN A 406 -9.14 5.40 -17.54
C ASN A 406 -9.67 6.55 -16.69
N LEU A 407 -8.82 7.18 -15.87
CA LEU A 407 -9.19 8.32 -15.01
C LEU A 407 -9.41 9.63 -15.78
N SER A 408 -9.24 9.64 -17.11
CA SER A 408 -9.61 10.78 -17.94
C SER A 408 -11.13 10.96 -18.06
N ALA A 409 -11.91 9.91 -17.78
CA ALA A 409 -13.36 9.98 -17.73
C ALA A 409 -13.85 10.58 -16.39
N PRO A 410 -14.82 11.51 -16.38
CA PRO A 410 -15.27 12.16 -15.15
C PRO A 410 -15.78 11.23 -14.05
N GLN A 411 -16.51 10.17 -14.41
CA GLN A 411 -17.13 9.25 -13.44
C GLN A 411 -16.09 8.39 -12.71
N THR A 412 -15.07 7.89 -13.42
CA THR A 412 -13.95 7.13 -12.81
C THR A 412 -13.02 8.06 -12.04
N PHE A 413 -12.80 9.30 -12.52
CA PHE A 413 -12.08 10.33 -11.76
C PHE A 413 -12.76 10.64 -10.42
N ARG A 414 -14.10 10.76 -10.39
CA ARG A 414 -14.85 11.08 -9.17
C ARG A 414 -14.57 10.09 -8.03
N SER A 415 -14.47 8.79 -8.33
CA SER A 415 -14.09 7.77 -7.34
C SER A 415 -12.73 8.09 -6.70
N LYS A 416 -11.73 8.44 -7.53
CA LYS A 416 -10.37 8.79 -7.10
C LYS A 416 -10.31 10.13 -6.37
N GLU A 417 -11.17 11.07 -6.73
CA GLU A 417 -11.28 12.38 -6.09
C GLU A 417 -11.73 12.22 -4.63
N ILE A 418 -12.82 11.47 -4.39
CA ILE A 418 -13.38 11.25 -3.05
C ILE A 418 -12.33 10.63 -2.10
N SER A 419 -11.70 9.52 -2.52
CA SER A 419 -10.69 8.83 -1.69
C SER A 419 -9.43 9.66 -1.41
N LYS A 420 -9.10 10.63 -2.26
CA LYS A 420 -7.94 11.52 -2.07
C LYS A 420 -8.24 12.76 -1.24
N SER A 421 -9.51 13.16 -1.15
CA SER A 421 -9.95 14.33 -0.40
C SER A 421 -10.15 14.01 1.09
N ASN A 422 -10.79 12.87 1.41
CA ASN A 422 -11.19 12.54 2.79
C ASN A 422 -10.03 12.24 3.76
N VAL A 423 -8.79 12.13 3.25
CA VAL A 423 -7.61 11.71 4.03
C VAL A 423 -7.17 12.74 5.10
N VAL A 424 -7.74 13.95 5.09
CA VAL A 424 -7.39 15.03 6.03
C VAL A 424 -8.43 15.25 7.12
N ASP A 425 -9.61 14.64 6.99
CA ASP A 425 -10.80 14.97 7.78
C ASP A 425 -10.63 14.63 9.27
N ASP A 426 -10.00 13.49 9.59
CA ASP A 426 -9.74 13.06 10.97
C ASP A 426 -8.75 13.99 11.68
N MET A 427 -7.75 14.50 10.96
CA MET A 427 -6.79 15.44 11.53
C MET A 427 -7.41 16.82 11.77
N VAL A 428 -8.21 17.33 10.83
CA VAL A 428 -8.98 18.58 11.02
C VAL A 428 -9.93 18.44 12.21
N GLY A 429 -10.69 17.34 12.28
CA GLY A 429 -11.63 17.06 13.37
C GLY A 429 -10.96 16.86 14.74
N SER A 430 -9.66 16.53 14.77
CA SER A 430 -8.92 16.31 16.02
C SER A 430 -8.54 17.59 16.77
N ASN A 431 -8.59 18.76 16.13
CA ASN A 431 -8.03 19.99 16.69
C ASN A 431 -8.99 21.19 16.59
N ALA A 432 -9.91 21.27 17.56
CA ALA A 432 -10.87 22.37 17.67
C ALA A 432 -10.27 23.72 18.10
N ILE A 433 -8.97 23.78 18.43
CA ILE A 433 -8.26 25.04 18.68
C ILE A 433 -7.94 25.73 17.36
N LEU A 434 -7.54 24.96 16.34
CA LEU A 434 -7.20 25.47 15.01
C LEU A 434 -8.45 25.64 14.13
N TYR A 435 -9.38 24.67 14.20
CA TYR A 435 -10.55 24.61 13.34
C TYR A 435 -11.85 24.77 14.14
N LYS A 436 -12.71 25.68 13.69
CA LYS A 436 -14.08 25.78 14.22
C LYS A 436 -14.92 24.58 13.76
N PRO A 437 -16.06 24.30 14.42
CA PRO A 437 -16.99 23.27 13.95
C PRO A 437 -17.39 23.50 12.49
N GLY A 438 -17.14 22.50 11.65
CA GLY A 438 -17.42 22.54 10.20
C GLY A 438 -16.41 23.34 9.36
N GLU A 439 -15.33 23.84 9.96
CA GLU A 439 -14.23 24.48 9.22
C GLU A 439 -13.27 23.42 8.65
N HIS A 440 -12.97 23.54 7.36
CA HIS A 440 -12.03 22.67 6.64
C HIS A 440 -11.09 23.55 5.78
N PRO A 441 -9.86 23.09 5.49
CA PRO A 441 -9.04 23.74 4.49
C PRO A 441 -9.70 23.66 3.10
N ASP A 442 -9.44 24.64 2.25
CA ASP A 442 -9.71 24.51 0.82
C ASP A 442 -8.92 23.30 0.29
N HIS A 443 -9.60 22.28 -0.21
CA HIS A 443 -8.95 21.05 -0.69
C HIS A 443 -9.32 20.74 -2.12
N VAL A 444 -8.34 20.82 -3.02
CA VAL A 444 -8.52 20.57 -4.45
C VAL A 444 -7.63 19.41 -4.89
N VAL A 445 -8.23 18.46 -5.61
CA VAL A 445 -7.52 17.31 -6.21
C VAL A 445 -7.71 17.34 -7.72
N VAL A 446 -6.60 17.25 -8.47
CA VAL A 446 -6.62 17.21 -9.93
C VAL A 446 -5.81 16.02 -10.42
N ILE A 447 -6.34 15.30 -11.41
CA ILE A 447 -5.64 14.26 -12.15
C ILE A 447 -5.80 14.55 -13.65
N LYS A 448 -4.71 14.51 -14.41
CA LYS A 448 -4.71 14.68 -15.86
C LYS A 448 -3.98 13.54 -16.54
N TYR A 449 -4.54 13.08 -17.66
CA TYR A 449 -3.86 12.13 -18.53
C TYR A 449 -2.85 12.86 -19.42
N VAL A 450 -1.58 12.51 -19.30
CA VAL A 450 -0.48 13.07 -20.08
C VAL A 450 0.37 11.89 -20.58
N PRO A 451 0.12 11.38 -21.81
CA PRO A 451 0.74 10.15 -22.30
C PRO A 451 2.26 10.09 -22.19
N TYR A 452 2.92 11.25 -22.38
CA TYR A 452 4.38 11.35 -22.45
C TYR A 452 5.10 10.81 -21.20
N VAL A 453 4.51 10.95 -20.01
CA VAL A 453 5.20 10.53 -18.77
C VAL A 453 5.02 9.04 -18.45
N GLY A 454 4.19 8.30 -19.20
CA GLY A 454 3.96 6.88 -18.96
C GLY A 454 3.57 6.58 -17.50
N ASP A 455 4.22 5.60 -16.90
CA ASP A 455 4.02 5.21 -15.50
C ASP A 455 4.64 6.18 -14.47
N SER A 456 5.51 7.08 -14.92
CA SER A 456 6.24 8.08 -14.12
C SER A 456 5.34 9.26 -13.76
N LYS A 457 4.31 8.99 -12.96
CA LYS A 457 3.35 9.96 -12.43
C LYS A 457 4.07 11.13 -11.76
N ARG A 458 3.63 12.35 -12.04
CA ARG A 458 4.07 13.56 -11.35
C ARG A 458 3.00 14.05 -10.40
N ALA A 459 3.38 14.29 -9.15
CA ALA A 459 2.54 14.88 -8.12
C ALA A 459 3.10 16.25 -7.74
N MET A 460 2.24 17.27 -7.72
CA MET A 460 2.60 18.63 -7.34
C MET A 460 1.60 19.10 -6.31
N ASP A 461 2.08 19.39 -5.11
CA ASP A 461 1.24 19.75 -3.98
C ASP A 461 1.67 21.10 -3.41
N GLU A 462 0.69 21.93 -3.08
CA GLU A 462 0.88 23.15 -2.30
C GLU A 462 0.07 23.07 -1.01
N TYR A 463 0.75 23.27 0.12
CA TYR A 463 0.15 23.35 1.44
C TYR A 463 0.37 24.75 1.99
N THR A 464 -0.70 25.51 2.18
CA THR A 464 -0.65 26.82 2.83
C THR A 464 -1.32 26.70 4.21
N SER A 465 -0.61 27.18 5.23
CA SER A 465 -1.05 27.16 6.62
C SER A 465 -1.02 28.57 7.23
N GLU A 466 -2.01 28.89 8.06
CA GLU A 466 -1.94 30.01 8.99
C GLU A 466 -1.06 29.65 10.19
N ILE A 467 -0.23 30.61 10.62
CA ILE A 467 0.71 30.46 11.73
C ILE A 467 0.62 31.66 12.69
N PHE A 468 1.53 31.71 13.66
CA PHE A 468 1.54 32.72 14.73
C PHE A 468 1.36 34.17 14.20
N MET A 469 0.49 34.93 14.87
CA MET A 469 0.24 36.36 14.61
C MET A 469 -0.19 36.70 13.18
N GLY A 470 -0.93 35.80 12.52
CA GLY A 470 -1.45 36.02 11.16
C GLY A 470 -0.41 35.82 10.05
N GLY A 471 0.76 35.24 10.38
CA GLY A 471 1.71 34.81 9.37
C GLY A 471 1.18 33.62 8.56
N THR A 472 1.86 33.33 7.45
CA THR A 472 1.59 32.14 6.63
C THR A 472 2.85 31.28 6.48
N ASN A 473 2.63 29.98 6.34
CA ASN A 473 3.65 29.01 5.91
C ASN A 473 3.15 28.33 4.63
N THR A 474 4.00 28.28 3.61
CA THR A 474 3.69 27.61 2.34
C THR A 474 4.75 26.57 2.02
N ILE A 475 4.31 25.34 1.79
CA ILE A 475 5.15 24.20 1.36
C ILE A 475 4.72 23.82 -0.05
N VAL A 476 5.65 23.94 -1.00
CA VAL A 476 5.48 23.45 -2.37
C VAL A 476 6.30 22.16 -2.53
N MET A 477 5.64 21.10 -2.95
CA MET A 477 6.23 19.78 -3.12
C MET A 477 6.07 19.31 -4.56
N HIS A 478 7.15 18.77 -5.14
CA HIS A 478 7.10 18.02 -6.39
C HIS A 478 7.62 16.60 -6.13
N ASN A 479 6.81 15.61 -6.48
CA ASN A 479 7.12 14.20 -6.30
C ASN A 479 7.02 13.45 -7.64
N THR A 480 8.10 12.80 -8.05
CA THR A 480 8.10 11.87 -9.19
C THR A 480 7.88 10.46 -8.66
N CYS A 481 6.75 9.89 -9.02
CA CYS A 481 6.29 8.60 -8.55
C CYS A 481 6.28 7.63 -9.74
N GLU A 482 7.18 6.65 -9.76
CA GLU A 482 7.00 5.48 -10.63
C GLU A 482 5.87 4.65 -10.01
N ASP A 483 4.63 4.86 -10.50
CA ASP A 483 3.42 4.53 -9.73
C ASP A 483 3.30 3.02 -9.48
N SER A 484 3.63 2.21 -10.48
CA SER A 484 3.60 0.75 -10.37
C SER A 484 4.71 0.21 -9.47
N LEU A 485 5.89 0.84 -9.45
CA LEU A 485 6.99 0.46 -8.55
C LEU A 485 6.68 0.84 -7.09
N LEU A 486 5.83 1.85 -6.86
CA LEU A 486 5.32 2.16 -5.52
C LEU A 486 4.12 1.29 -5.14
N ALA A 487 3.27 0.88 -6.09
CA ALA A 487 2.07 0.09 -5.84
C ALA A 487 2.35 -1.41 -5.67
N ALA A 488 3.27 -2.00 -6.45
CA ALA A 488 3.55 -3.44 -6.40
C ALA A 488 4.00 -3.93 -5.00
N PRO A 489 4.86 -3.22 -4.25
CA PRO A 489 5.18 -3.60 -2.88
C PRO A 489 3.99 -3.50 -1.91
N LEU A 490 3.04 -2.59 -2.15
CA LEU A 490 1.81 -2.49 -1.35
C LEU A 490 0.87 -3.66 -1.61
N ILE A 491 0.79 -4.15 -2.86
CA ILE A 491 0.05 -5.36 -3.19
C ILE A 491 0.60 -6.54 -2.38
N LEU A 492 1.93 -6.69 -2.32
CA LEU A 492 2.57 -7.71 -1.49
C LEU A 492 2.22 -7.53 -0.01
N ASP A 493 2.38 -6.33 0.54
CA ASP A 493 2.07 -6.09 1.95
C ASP A 493 0.60 -6.39 2.28
N LEU A 494 -0.33 -6.01 1.40
CA LEU A 494 -1.76 -6.22 1.59
C LEU A 494 -2.09 -7.72 1.66
N VAL A 495 -1.60 -8.52 0.73
CA VAL A 495 -1.90 -9.96 0.70
C VAL A 495 -1.18 -10.72 1.81
N LEU A 496 0.07 -10.36 2.14
CA LEU A 496 0.83 -11.00 3.22
C LEU A 496 0.24 -10.69 4.60
N LEU A 497 -0.18 -9.44 4.84
CA LEU A 497 -0.84 -9.07 6.09
C LEU A 497 -2.25 -9.66 6.19
N ALA A 498 -3.02 -9.66 5.10
CA ALA A 498 -4.34 -10.29 5.11
C ALA A 498 -4.23 -11.79 5.41
N GLU A 499 -3.26 -12.50 4.82
CA GLU A 499 -2.97 -13.90 5.15
C GLU A 499 -2.69 -14.04 6.64
N LEU A 500 -1.74 -13.27 7.17
CA LEU A 500 -1.36 -13.33 8.58
C LEU A 500 -2.55 -13.06 9.51
N PHE A 501 -3.39 -12.09 9.20
CA PHE A 501 -4.57 -11.77 10.02
C PHE A 501 -5.61 -12.88 10.02
N THR A 502 -5.69 -13.73 8.99
CA THR A 502 -6.53 -14.94 9.04
C THR A 502 -6.01 -16.02 10.00
N ARG A 503 -4.76 -15.92 10.46
CA ARG A 503 -4.12 -16.85 11.42
C ARG A 503 -4.07 -16.31 12.86
N ILE A 504 -4.50 -15.07 13.07
CA ILE A 504 -4.53 -14.45 14.40
C ILE A 504 -5.95 -14.56 14.95
N GLU A 505 -6.04 -15.19 16.11
CA GLU A 505 -7.27 -15.27 16.88
C GLU A 505 -7.06 -14.57 18.23
N LEU A 506 -8.13 -14.00 18.76
CA LEU A 506 -8.17 -13.36 20.05
C LEU A 506 -9.36 -13.88 20.86
N LYS A 507 -9.22 -13.81 22.18
CA LYS A 507 -10.28 -14.10 23.14
C LYS A 507 -10.23 -13.05 24.24
N LYS A 508 -11.33 -12.31 24.43
CA LYS A 508 -11.44 -11.38 25.56
C LYS A 508 -11.65 -12.18 26.85
N ASP A 509 -11.14 -11.67 27.96
CA ASP A 509 -11.36 -12.30 29.25
C ASP A 509 -12.87 -12.45 29.56
N GLY A 510 -13.26 -13.63 30.03
CA GLY A 510 -14.66 -14.03 30.23
C GLY A 510 -15.39 -14.57 28.98
N GLU A 511 -14.81 -14.50 27.79
CA GLU A 511 -15.40 -15.12 26.58
C GLU A 511 -14.96 -16.60 26.44
N PRO A 512 -15.84 -17.49 25.95
CA PRO A 512 -15.58 -18.93 25.95
C PRO A 512 -14.65 -19.39 24.83
N GLU A 513 -14.60 -18.68 23.70
CA GLU A 513 -13.96 -19.14 22.46
C GLU A 513 -13.06 -18.07 21.84
N PHE A 514 -12.04 -18.52 21.12
CA PHE A 514 -11.22 -17.67 20.27
C PHE A 514 -12.00 -17.30 18.99
N TYR A 515 -11.77 -16.10 18.49
CA TYR A 515 -12.32 -15.61 17.22
C TYR A 515 -11.29 -14.78 16.48
N GLY A 516 -11.39 -14.77 15.15
CA GLY A 516 -10.58 -13.88 14.31
C GLY A 516 -11.00 -12.42 14.45
N PHE A 517 -10.20 -11.51 13.88
CA PHE A 517 -10.58 -10.10 13.79
C PHE A 517 -11.92 -9.89 13.08
N HIS A 518 -12.52 -8.72 13.29
CA HIS A 518 -13.70 -8.32 12.54
C HIS A 518 -13.43 -8.39 11.02
N PRO A 519 -14.35 -8.93 10.21
CA PRO A 519 -14.12 -9.16 8.77
C PRO A 519 -13.72 -7.92 7.96
N VAL A 520 -14.22 -6.74 8.34
CA VAL A 520 -13.72 -5.45 7.82
C VAL A 520 -12.33 -5.17 8.40
N ALA A 521 -11.29 -5.39 7.60
CA ALA A 521 -9.89 -5.35 8.01
C ALA A 521 -9.32 -3.93 8.02
N SER A 522 -9.74 -3.12 9.00
CA SER A 522 -9.13 -1.82 9.28
C SER A 522 -7.62 -1.91 9.59
N LEU A 523 -7.11 -3.09 9.94
CA LEU A 523 -5.67 -3.32 10.09
C LEU A 523 -4.88 -3.04 8.80
N LEU A 524 -5.51 -3.12 7.61
CA LEU A 524 -4.87 -2.83 6.34
C LEU A 524 -4.79 -1.31 6.00
N SER A 525 -5.30 -0.44 6.87
CA SER A 525 -5.43 1.01 6.63
C SER A 525 -4.12 1.71 6.27
N TYR A 526 -2.96 1.22 6.74
CA TYR A 526 -1.64 1.78 6.38
C TYR A 526 -1.41 1.77 4.86
N LEU A 527 -2.01 0.82 4.15
CA LEU A 527 -1.78 0.53 2.74
C LEU A 527 -2.89 1.10 1.84
N THR A 528 -3.99 1.62 2.43
CA THR A 528 -5.17 2.12 1.70
C THR A 528 -5.43 3.61 1.96
N LYS A 529 -6.02 4.30 0.98
CA LYS A 529 -6.27 5.76 1.03
C LYS A 529 -7.57 6.09 1.75
N ALA A 530 -8.60 5.29 1.53
CA ALA A 530 -9.92 5.44 2.14
C ALA A 530 -10.23 4.17 2.92
N PRO A 531 -9.70 4.01 4.15
CA PRO A 531 -9.80 2.75 4.85
C PRO A 531 -11.25 2.35 5.13
N LEU A 532 -11.59 1.12 4.75
CA LEU A 532 -12.85 0.51 5.16
C LEU A 532 -12.79 0.20 6.65
N VAL A 533 -13.77 0.69 7.40
CA VAL A 533 -13.89 0.50 8.85
C VAL A 533 -15.25 -0.07 9.22
N LYS A 534 -15.34 -0.71 10.39
CA LYS A 534 -16.61 -1.22 10.91
C LYS A 534 -17.62 -0.06 11.04
N PRO A 535 -18.89 -0.24 10.65
CA PRO A 535 -19.92 0.79 10.87
C PRO A 535 -19.94 1.28 12.32
N GLY A 536 -19.95 2.61 12.50
CA GLY A 536 -19.92 3.25 13.82
C GLY A 536 -18.52 3.39 14.44
N THR A 537 -17.44 3.03 13.74
CA THR A 537 -16.07 3.26 14.18
C THR A 537 -15.41 4.40 13.41
N PRO A 538 -14.51 5.20 14.03
CA PRO A 538 -13.85 6.31 13.36
C PRO A 538 -12.81 5.83 12.35
N VAL A 539 -12.68 6.56 11.25
CA VAL A 539 -11.58 6.40 10.28
C VAL A 539 -10.36 7.15 10.81
N VAL A 540 -9.18 6.52 10.73
CA VAL A 540 -7.89 7.13 11.04
C VAL A 540 -7.05 7.11 9.78
N ASN A 541 -6.63 8.27 9.27
CA ASN A 541 -5.83 8.37 8.05
C ASN A 541 -4.36 8.67 8.29
N ALA A 542 -4.03 9.27 9.44
CA ALA A 542 -2.66 9.61 9.82
C ALA A 542 -1.74 8.39 9.75
N LEU A 543 -0.73 8.45 8.88
CA LEU A 543 0.07 7.28 8.50
C LEU A 543 0.83 6.68 9.68
N ALA A 544 1.39 7.53 10.54
CA ALA A 544 2.15 7.11 11.71
C ALA A 544 1.28 6.34 12.71
N LYS A 545 0.03 6.78 12.93
CA LYS A 545 -0.94 6.10 13.80
C LYS A 545 -1.32 4.72 13.26
N GLN A 546 -1.54 4.62 11.94
CA GLN A 546 -1.83 3.36 11.28
C GLN A 546 -0.64 2.38 11.35
N ARG A 547 0.59 2.87 11.20
CA ARG A 547 1.80 2.06 11.37
C ARG A 547 1.93 1.58 12.82
N ALA A 548 1.77 2.47 13.79
CA ALA A 548 1.82 2.13 15.21
C ALA A 548 0.77 1.08 15.59
N MET A 549 -0.45 1.19 15.06
CA MET A 549 -1.51 0.17 15.21
C MET A 549 -1.01 -1.20 14.74
N LEU A 550 -0.48 -1.30 13.52
CA LEU A 550 0.06 -2.56 12.99
C LEU A 550 1.18 -3.11 13.87
N GLU A 551 2.18 -2.30 14.20
CA GLU A 551 3.30 -2.73 15.04
C GLU A 551 2.81 -3.20 16.41
N ASN A 552 1.88 -2.48 17.04
CA ASN A 552 1.36 -2.82 18.36
C ASN A 552 0.53 -4.10 18.36
N VAL A 553 -0.24 -4.38 17.31
CA VAL A 553 -0.95 -5.67 17.17
C VAL A 553 0.05 -6.82 17.05
N MET A 554 1.08 -6.67 16.23
CA MET A 554 2.12 -7.68 16.06
C MET A 554 2.89 -7.92 17.37
N ARG A 555 3.20 -6.85 18.10
CA ARG A 555 3.84 -6.90 19.43
C ARG A 555 2.95 -7.58 20.47
N ALA A 556 1.65 -7.29 20.48
CA ALA A 556 0.70 -7.92 21.38
C ALA A 556 0.66 -9.45 21.18
N CYS A 557 0.73 -9.93 19.93
CA CYS A 557 0.76 -11.36 19.61
C CYS A 557 2.00 -12.10 20.14
N ILE A 558 3.08 -11.38 20.48
CA ILE A 558 4.29 -11.91 21.12
C ILE A 558 4.48 -11.38 22.55
N GLY A 559 3.43 -10.80 23.15
CA GLY A 559 3.39 -10.31 24.52
C GLY A 559 4.31 -9.13 24.84
N LEU A 560 4.71 -8.36 23.83
CA LEU A 560 5.41 -7.09 24.02
C LEU A 560 4.41 -5.95 24.17
N ALA A 561 4.68 -5.03 25.10
CA ALA A 561 3.90 -3.81 25.26
C ALA A 561 4.09 -2.86 24.07
N PRO A 562 3.14 -1.92 23.81
CA PRO A 562 3.31 -0.87 22.82
C PRO A 562 4.58 -0.05 23.06
N GLU A 563 5.17 0.46 21.98
CA GLU A 563 6.28 1.40 22.10
C GLU A 563 5.75 2.74 22.65
N ASN A 564 6.25 3.15 23.81
CA ASN A 564 5.77 4.35 24.51
C ASN A 564 6.63 5.59 24.22
N CYS A 565 7.84 5.43 23.65
CA CYS A 565 8.76 6.52 23.33
C CYS A 565 9.14 7.43 24.52
N MET A 566 8.88 7.01 25.77
CA MET A 566 9.18 7.84 26.94
C MET A 566 10.67 7.81 27.27
N SER A 567 11.36 6.68 27.04
CA SER A 567 12.79 6.46 27.32
C SER A 567 13.19 6.97 28.71
N ILE A 568 12.38 6.66 29.73
CA ILE A 568 12.54 7.18 31.10
C ILE A 568 13.89 6.75 31.68
N GLU A 569 14.37 5.56 31.32
CA GLU A 569 15.69 5.02 31.69
C GLU A 569 16.88 5.92 31.30
N HIS A 570 16.71 6.84 30.35
CA HIS A 570 17.71 7.82 29.94
C HIS A 570 17.44 9.23 30.50
N LYS A 571 16.34 9.41 31.23
CA LYS A 571 15.86 10.69 31.76
C LYS A 571 15.83 10.74 33.29
N VAL A 572 16.24 9.65 33.97
CA VAL A 572 16.29 9.55 35.44
C VAL A 572 17.71 9.39 35.97
#